data_AF-A0A078GYY1-F1
#
_entry.id   AF-A0A078GYY1-F1
#
_cell.length_a   1.000
_cell.length_b   1.000
_cell.length_c   1.000
_cell.angle_alpha   90.00
_cell.angle_beta   90.00
_cell.angle_gamma   90.00
#
_symmetry.space_group_name_H-M   'P 1'
#
loop_
_entity.id
_entity.type
_entity.pdbx_description
1 polymer ?
#
loop_
_entity_poly.entity_id
_entity_poly.type
_entity_poly.pdbx_seq_one_letter_code
_entity_poly.pdbx_strand_id
1 'polypeptide(L)'
;MEEMLHTLWATWLISSVGNRSILLVEDIDSHSIDLGSSKDGLATGNEKKEGGLSLAMILNSLDGVWTSCGEERIIIYTTNHMDDIDARLIRPGRIDTKVYMGYCGYDAFKTLSENYLEIHDHALFSYIQSKLTEVQITPARVAEVFTRNYDVDSALTDLVKLLDEGENEGEDEEASI
;
A
#
# COMPACT_ATOMS: atom_id res chain seq x y z
N MET A 1 -18.90 8.53 24.94
CA MET A 1 -20.18 8.65 24.21
C MET A 1 -19.92 8.70 22.71
N GLU A 2 -18.95 9.51 22.29
CA GLU A 2 -18.50 9.64 20.90
C GLU A 2 -17.89 8.33 20.34
N GLU A 3 -17.00 7.65 21.07
CA GLU A 3 -16.47 6.33 20.66
C GLU A 3 -17.56 5.27 20.45
N MET A 4 -18.64 5.32 21.23
CA MET A 4 -19.76 4.37 21.10
C MET A 4 -20.57 4.65 19.83
N LEU A 5 -20.79 5.93 19.50
CA LEU A 5 -21.37 6.32 18.21
C LEU A 5 -20.46 5.87 17.07
N HIS A 6 -19.13 5.97 17.27
CA HIS A 6 -18.16 5.57 16.28
C HIS A 6 -18.20 4.06 15.96
N THR A 7 -18.25 3.22 16.98
CA THR A 7 -18.38 1.77 16.80
C THR A 7 -19.73 1.40 16.17
N LEU A 8 -20.80 2.10 16.53
CA LEU A 8 -22.15 1.82 16.01
C LEU A 8 -22.30 2.19 14.52
N TRP A 9 -21.75 3.32 14.05
CA TRP A 9 -21.82 3.63 12.61
C TRP A 9 -20.95 2.67 11.80
N ALA A 10 -19.78 2.27 12.30
CA ALA A 10 -18.91 1.31 11.61
C ALA A 10 -19.62 -0.04 11.46
N THR A 11 -20.17 -0.54 12.56
CA THR A 11 -20.97 -1.76 12.61
C THR A 11 -22.17 -1.67 11.66
N TRP A 12 -22.89 -0.55 11.64
CA TRP A 12 -24.03 -0.34 10.76
C TRP A 12 -23.61 -0.33 9.28
N LEU A 13 -22.53 0.37 8.94
CA LEU A 13 -22.02 0.46 7.57
C LEU A 13 -21.64 -0.93 7.06
N ILE A 14 -20.84 -1.67 7.83
CA ILE A 14 -20.42 -3.03 7.49
C ILE A 14 -21.63 -3.96 7.37
N SER A 15 -22.60 -3.85 8.28
CA SER A 15 -23.83 -4.67 8.24
C SER A 15 -24.74 -4.32 7.06
N SER A 16 -24.69 -3.07 6.59
CA SER A 16 -25.48 -2.59 5.45
C SER A 16 -24.89 -2.98 4.10
N VAL A 17 -23.60 -3.36 4.05
CA VAL A 17 -22.99 -3.94 2.85
C VAL A 17 -23.68 -5.27 2.56
N GLY A 18 -24.21 -5.43 1.35
CA GLY A 18 -24.90 -6.66 0.93
C GLY A 18 -23.95 -7.85 0.81
N ASN A 19 -24.52 -9.06 0.74
CA ASN A 19 -23.74 -10.27 0.45
C ASN A 19 -23.15 -10.24 -0.96
N ARG A 20 -22.11 -11.04 -1.20
CA ARG A 20 -21.38 -11.16 -2.48
C ARG A 20 -20.74 -9.84 -2.88
N SER A 21 -20.08 -9.21 -1.92
CA SER A 21 -19.44 -7.91 -2.06
C SER A 21 -17.97 -8.00 -1.66
N ILE A 22 -17.19 -7.08 -2.21
CA ILE A 22 -15.81 -6.82 -1.80
C ILE A 22 -15.82 -5.46 -1.10
N LEU A 23 -15.37 -5.43 0.15
CA LEU A 23 -15.19 -4.20 0.92
C LEU A 23 -13.71 -3.83 0.89
N LEU A 24 -13.40 -2.68 0.31
CA LEU A 24 -12.05 -2.10 0.31
C LEU A 24 -11.96 -1.03 1.39
N VAL A 25 -10.96 -1.14 2.25
CA VAL A 25 -10.63 -0.16 3.29
C VAL A 25 -9.21 0.32 3.05
N GLU A 26 -9.08 1.55 2.55
CA GLU A 26 -7.78 2.12 2.16
C GLU A 26 -7.07 2.82 3.32
N ASP A 27 -5.74 2.86 3.23
CA ASP A 27 -4.83 3.67 4.07
C ASP A 27 -5.07 3.53 5.58
N ILE A 28 -5.09 2.28 6.05
CA ILE A 28 -5.37 1.95 7.45
C ILE A 28 -4.28 2.40 8.44
N ASP A 29 -3.12 2.81 7.94
CA ASP A 29 -2.00 3.37 8.68
C ASP A 29 -2.15 4.88 8.98
N SER A 30 -2.97 5.60 8.21
CA SER A 30 -3.14 7.06 8.34
C SER A 30 -3.69 7.53 9.69
N HIS A 31 -4.19 6.60 10.53
CA HIS A 31 -4.79 6.87 11.84
C HIS A 31 -4.37 5.85 12.91
N SER A 32 -3.19 5.23 12.80
CA SER A 32 -2.64 4.43 13.90
C SER A 32 -2.33 5.37 15.07
N ILE A 33 -3.35 5.65 15.87
CA ILE A 33 -3.24 6.32 17.16
C ILE A 33 -2.34 5.41 17.99
N ASP A 34 -1.18 5.95 18.38
CA ASP A 34 -0.21 5.39 19.33
C ASP A 34 -0.91 4.66 20.50
N LEU A 35 -1.21 3.37 20.29
CA LEU A 35 -1.68 2.47 21.34
C LEU A 35 -0.48 1.75 21.94
N GLY A 36 0.54 2.51 22.35
CA GLY A 36 1.51 2.06 23.33
C GLY A 36 2.98 2.34 23.04
N SER A 37 3.41 3.55 23.36
CA SER A 37 4.80 3.80 23.80
C SER A 37 4.82 4.58 25.13
N SER A 38 4.02 4.15 26.11
CA SER A 38 4.35 4.43 27.52
C SER A 38 5.51 3.55 27.97
N LYS A 39 6.72 3.90 27.54
CA LYS A 39 7.94 3.60 28.27
C LYS A 39 8.84 4.83 28.24
N ASP A 40 8.90 5.45 29.41
CA ASP A 40 9.87 6.44 29.88
C ASP A 40 9.84 7.85 29.28
N GLY A 41 9.18 8.75 30.02
CA GLY A 41 9.84 9.98 30.49
C GLY A 41 9.97 11.16 29.51
N LEU A 42 9.09 12.15 29.70
CA LEU A 42 9.35 13.59 29.48
C LEU A 42 9.50 14.07 28.01
N ALA A 43 8.39 14.46 27.38
CA ALA A 43 8.35 15.64 26.52
C ALA A 43 6.89 16.08 26.22
N THR A 44 6.62 17.30 26.67
CA THR A 44 5.69 18.32 26.16
C THR A 44 4.83 18.02 24.92
N GLY A 45 3.51 18.08 25.14
CA GLY A 45 2.51 18.69 24.25
C GLY A 45 2.53 18.31 22.78
N ASN A 46 1.69 17.37 22.39
CA ASN A 46 1.04 17.43 21.09
C ASN A 46 -0.36 16.84 21.16
N GLU A 47 -1.25 17.51 20.45
CA GLU A 47 -2.69 17.38 20.47
C GLU A 47 -3.12 15.94 20.19
N LYS A 48 -3.83 15.32 21.15
CA LYS A 48 -4.70 14.20 20.84
C LYS A 48 -5.74 14.73 19.84
N LYS A 49 -5.58 14.40 18.56
CA LYS A 49 -6.66 14.55 17.57
C LYS A 49 -7.75 13.55 17.91
N GLU A 50 -8.58 13.93 18.89
CA GLU A 50 -9.84 13.29 19.22
C GLU A 50 -10.75 13.43 17.98
N GLY A 51 -11.10 12.30 17.34
CA GLY A 51 -12.04 12.27 16.21
C GLY A 51 -11.70 11.27 15.10
N GLY A 52 -10.48 10.72 15.09
CA GLY A 52 -10.08 9.67 14.14
C GLY A 52 -10.62 8.30 14.56
N LEU A 53 -11.16 7.55 13.60
CA LEU A 53 -11.57 6.17 13.80
C LEU A 53 -10.35 5.29 13.94
N SER A 54 -10.14 4.73 15.14
CA SER A 54 -9.04 3.79 15.34
C SER A 54 -9.30 2.49 14.58
N LEU A 55 -8.27 1.96 13.93
CA LEU A 55 -8.28 0.67 13.25
C LEU A 55 -8.77 -0.48 14.17
N ALA A 56 -8.45 -0.40 15.47
CA ALA A 56 -8.94 -1.34 16.47
C ALA A 56 -10.47 -1.30 16.62
N MET A 57 -11.11 -0.14 16.43
CA MET A 57 -12.57 0.01 16.50
C MET A 57 -13.25 -0.58 15.27
N ILE A 58 -12.68 -0.37 14.07
CA ILE A 58 -13.17 -0.98 12.83
C ILE A 58 -13.11 -2.49 12.95
N LEU A 59 -11.99 -3.04 13.44
CA LEU A 59 -11.81 -4.49 13.56
C LEU A 59 -12.62 -5.13 14.69
N ASN A 60 -12.82 -4.45 15.82
CA ASN A 60 -13.76 -4.92 16.85
C ASN A 60 -15.21 -4.90 16.35
N SER A 61 -15.58 -3.93 15.50
CA SER A 61 -16.89 -3.90 14.84
C SER A 61 -17.03 -5.07 13.87
N LEU A 62 -15.98 -5.38 13.12
CA LEU A 62 -15.95 -6.50 12.19
C LEU A 62 -16.06 -7.85 12.87
N ASP A 63 -15.40 -8.07 14.02
CA ASP A 63 -15.47 -9.33 14.78
C ASP A 63 -16.93 -9.68 15.18
N GLY A 64 -17.71 -8.66 15.57
CA GLY A 64 -19.13 -8.81 15.90
C GLY A 64 -20.06 -8.96 14.69
N VAL A 65 -19.71 -8.37 13.54
CA VAL A 65 -20.49 -8.48 12.30
C VAL A 65 -20.17 -9.75 11.52
N TRP A 66 -18.92 -10.22 11.55
CA TRP A 66 -18.44 -11.47 10.94
C TRP A 66 -19.17 -12.71 11.50
N THR A 67 -19.52 -12.67 12.79
CA THR A 67 -20.33 -13.72 13.42
C THR A 67 -21.81 -13.65 13.07
N SER A 68 -22.29 -12.53 12.50
CA SER A 68 -23.72 -12.23 12.31
C SER A 68 -24.15 -12.16 10.83
N CYS A 69 -23.22 -11.84 9.92
CA CYS A 69 -23.44 -11.72 8.47
C CYS A 69 -22.67 -12.82 7.74
N GLY A 70 -23.38 -13.64 6.98
CA GLY A 70 -22.87 -14.87 6.36
C GLY A 70 -21.61 -14.73 5.49
N GLU A 71 -21.02 -15.90 5.25
CA GLU A 71 -19.69 -16.20 4.67
C GLU A 71 -19.42 -15.70 3.22
N GLU A 72 -20.18 -14.73 2.70
CA GLU A 72 -20.13 -14.30 1.29
C GLU A 72 -19.47 -12.92 1.09
N ARG A 73 -18.47 -12.53 1.90
CA ARG A 73 -17.82 -11.20 1.80
C ARG A 73 -16.29 -11.31 1.83
N ILE A 74 -15.63 -10.53 0.98
CA ILE A 74 -14.17 -10.37 0.98
C ILE A 74 -13.85 -8.96 1.46
N ILE A 75 -12.91 -8.82 2.38
CA ILE A 75 -12.44 -7.52 2.85
C ILE A 75 -10.97 -7.38 2.49
N ILE A 76 -10.63 -6.27 1.84
CA ILE A 76 -9.27 -5.91 1.44
C ILE A 76 -8.88 -4.65 2.20
N TYR A 77 -7.72 -4.69 2.82
CA TYR A 77 -7.09 -3.54 3.46
C TYR A 77 -5.84 -3.14 2.67
N THR A 78 -5.59 -1.84 2.52
CA THR A 78 -4.33 -1.32 1.99
C THR A 78 -3.58 -0.53 3.06
N THR A 79 -2.26 -0.66 3.08
CA THR A 79 -1.36 0.07 3.96
C THR A 79 0.01 0.19 3.30
N ASN A 80 0.65 1.34 3.47
CA ASN A 80 2.04 1.56 3.11
C ASN A 80 2.99 1.15 4.24
N HIS A 81 2.53 1.21 5.50
CA HIS A 81 3.30 0.93 6.70
C HIS A 81 2.79 -0.31 7.45
N MET A 82 3.10 -1.50 6.92
CA MET A 82 2.69 -2.77 7.54
C MET A 82 3.22 -2.95 8.98
N ASP A 83 4.38 -2.37 9.30
CA ASP A 83 5.00 -2.46 10.63
C ASP A 83 4.28 -1.62 11.69
N ASP A 84 3.50 -0.62 11.28
CA ASP A 84 2.75 0.27 12.17
C ASP A 84 1.36 -0.28 12.54
N ILE A 85 0.99 -1.44 11.96
CA ILE A 85 -0.28 -2.11 12.22
C ILE A 85 -0.17 -2.97 13.47
N ASP A 86 -1.05 -2.72 14.46
CA ASP A 86 -1.10 -3.50 15.71
C ASP A 86 -1.19 -5.02 15.42
N ALA A 87 -0.23 -5.77 15.97
CA ALA A 87 -0.13 -7.22 15.83
C ALA A 87 -1.41 -7.98 16.22
N ARG A 88 -2.30 -7.39 17.03
CA ARG A 88 -3.63 -7.95 17.38
C ARG A 88 -4.60 -8.00 16.20
N LEU A 89 -4.37 -7.19 15.19
CA LEU A 89 -5.25 -7.01 14.02
C LEU A 89 -4.91 -8.00 12.91
N ILE A 90 -3.63 -8.33 12.78
CA ILE A 90 -3.09 -9.24 11.75
C ILE A 90 -3.13 -10.73 12.16
N ARG A 91 -3.85 -11.08 13.23
CA ARG A 91 -3.94 -12.46 13.72
C ARG A 91 -4.75 -13.33 12.75
N PRO A 92 -4.42 -14.62 12.63
CA PRO A 92 -5.24 -15.57 11.87
C PRO A 92 -6.71 -15.53 12.29
N GLY A 93 -7.63 -15.51 11.32
CA GLY A 93 -9.07 -15.31 11.54
C GLY A 93 -9.54 -13.85 11.44
N ARG A 94 -8.61 -12.88 11.31
CA ARG A 94 -8.91 -11.47 10.97
C ARG A 94 -8.31 -11.09 9.63
N ILE A 95 -7.03 -11.42 9.43
CA ILE A 95 -6.32 -11.25 8.15
C ILE A 95 -5.69 -12.60 7.80
N ASP A 96 -6.26 -13.27 6.78
CA ASP A 96 -5.83 -14.60 6.39
C ASP A 96 -4.77 -14.59 5.28
N THR A 97 -4.75 -13.56 4.44
CA THR A 97 -3.80 -13.40 3.33
C THR A 97 -3.16 -12.03 3.36
N LYS A 98 -1.84 -11.99 3.13
CA LYS A 98 -1.05 -10.77 3.02
C LYS A 98 -0.33 -10.78 1.66
N VAL A 99 -0.50 -9.73 0.89
CA VAL A 99 0.13 -9.55 -0.42
C VAL A 99 1.00 -8.30 -0.36
N TYR A 100 2.29 -8.46 -0.63
CA TYR A 100 3.22 -7.33 -0.73
C TYR A 100 3.25 -6.82 -2.19
N MET A 101 2.96 -5.53 -2.38
CA MET A 101 3.04 -4.85 -3.67
C MET A 101 4.30 -3.98 -3.69
N GLY A 102 5.41 -4.55 -4.16
CA GLY A 102 6.73 -3.91 -4.14
C GLY A 102 7.08 -3.12 -5.41
N TYR A 103 8.39 -2.88 -5.56
CA TYR A 103 8.98 -2.21 -6.71
C TYR A 103 8.83 -3.01 -8.01
N CYS A 104 9.05 -2.33 -9.14
CA CYS A 104 8.90 -2.86 -10.47
C CYS A 104 10.04 -3.83 -10.79
N GLY A 105 9.78 -5.13 -10.60
CA GLY A 105 10.66 -6.18 -11.12
C GLY A 105 10.53 -6.35 -12.63
N TYR A 106 11.43 -7.14 -13.23
CA TYR A 106 11.47 -7.36 -14.68
C TYR A 106 10.16 -7.93 -15.27
N ASP A 107 9.45 -8.77 -14.52
CA ASP A 107 8.16 -9.31 -14.97
C ASP A 107 7.05 -8.26 -14.99
N ALA A 108 7.04 -7.35 -14.00
CA ALA A 108 6.14 -6.21 -13.99
C ALA A 108 6.47 -5.25 -15.13
N PHE A 109 7.75 -4.96 -15.37
CA PHE A 109 8.20 -4.17 -16.52
C PHE A 109 7.73 -4.77 -17.85
N LYS A 110 7.94 -6.08 -18.09
CA LYS A 110 7.46 -6.74 -19.32
C LYS A 110 5.95 -6.61 -19.50
N THR A 111 5.20 -6.81 -18.41
CA THR A 111 3.74 -6.65 -18.42
C THR A 111 3.33 -5.21 -18.77
N LEU A 112 4.04 -4.21 -18.23
CA LEU A 112 3.80 -2.80 -18.57
C LEU A 112 4.20 -2.49 -20.02
N SER A 113 5.31 -3.03 -20.52
CA SER A 113 5.73 -2.85 -21.92
C SER A 113 4.72 -3.46 -22.88
N GLU A 114 4.16 -4.63 -22.57
CA GLU A 114 3.10 -5.23 -23.37
C GLU A 114 1.82 -4.39 -23.32
N ASN A 115 1.38 -3.97 -22.13
CA ASN A 115 0.12 -3.25 -21.96
C ASN A 115 0.12 -1.82 -22.53
N TYR A 116 1.25 -1.10 -22.43
CA TYR A 116 1.34 0.31 -22.82
C TYR A 116 2.00 0.53 -24.18
N LEU A 117 2.98 -0.30 -24.54
CA LEU A 117 3.79 -0.12 -25.75
C LEU A 117 3.49 -1.21 -26.81
N GLU A 118 2.71 -2.24 -26.48
CA GLU A 118 2.37 -3.37 -27.36
C GLU A 118 3.61 -4.12 -27.89
N ILE A 119 4.67 -4.22 -27.07
CA ILE A 119 5.90 -4.95 -27.39
C ILE A 119 6.18 -6.06 -26.38
N HIS A 120 6.89 -7.09 -26.83
CA HIS A 120 7.36 -8.18 -25.96
C HIS A 120 8.89 -8.26 -25.87
N ASP A 121 9.60 -7.56 -26.74
CA ASP A 121 11.06 -7.55 -26.78
C ASP A 121 11.58 -6.23 -27.35
N HIS A 122 12.78 -5.85 -26.93
CA HIS A 122 13.50 -4.68 -27.42
C HIS A 122 14.99 -4.81 -27.11
N ALA A 123 15.85 -4.20 -27.92
CA ALA A 123 17.30 -4.19 -27.71
C ALA A 123 17.72 -3.67 -26.31
N LEU A 124 16.88 -2.82 -25.70
CA LEU A 124 17.11 -2.23 -24.38
C LEU A 124 16.61 -3.10 -23.21
N PHE A 125 15.84 -4.18 -23.45
CA PHE A 125 15.26 -4.97 -22.36
C PHE A 125 16.30 -5.63 -21.48
N SER A 126 17.39 -6.15 -22.07
CA SER A 126 18.48 -6.75 -21.31
C SER A 126 19.18 -5.73 -20.40
N TYR A 127 19.34 -4.50 -20.88
CA TYR A 127 19.92 -3.41 -20.09
C TYR A 127 19.00 -2.99 -18.94
N ILE A 128 17.71 -2.75 -19.25
CA ILE A 128 16.69 -2.39 -18.26
C ILE A 128 16.56 -3.49 -17.21
N GLN A 129 16.60 -4.77 -17.61
CA GLN A 129 16.57 -5.89 -16.68
C GLN A 129 17.72 -5.83 -15.67
N SER A 130 18.94 -5.53 -16.12
CA SER A 130 20.09 -5.35 -15.22
C SER A 130 19.84 -4.19 -14.27
N LYS A 131 19.40 -3.03 -14.79
CA LYS A 131 19.18 -1.83 -13.98
C LYS A 131 18.06 -1.98 -12.95
N LEU A 132 16.98 -2.69 -13.26
CA LEU A 132 15.90 -2.98 -12.31
C LEU A 132 16.35 -3.89 -11.14
N THR A 133 17.52 -4.52 -11.19
CA THR A 133 18.10 -5.23 -10.05
C THR A 133 18.93 -4.32 -9.13
N GLU A 134 19.35 -3.16 -9.63
CA GLU A 134 20.20 -2.19 -8.93
C GLU A 134 19.36 -1.04 -8.34
N VAL A 135 18.33 -0.60 -9.08
CA VAL A 135 17.53 0.59 -8.73
C VAL A 135 16.09 0.20 -8.39
N GLN A 136 15.59 0.76 -7.29
CA GLN A 136 14.20 0.61 -6.87
C GLN A 136 13.31 1.66 -7.54
N ILE A 137 12.41 1.22 -8.40
CA ILE A 137 11.43 2.08 -9.08
C ILE A 137 10.03 1.51 -8.95
N THR A 138 9.00 2.35 -8.77
CA THR A 138 7.62 1.86 -8.68
C THR A 138 7.04 1.55 -10.06
N PRO A 139 6.13 0.56 -10.18
CA PRO A 139 5.42 0.30 -11.43
C PRO A 139 4.68 1.53 -11.98
N ALA A 140 4.15 2.38 -11.09
CA ALA A 140 3.50 3.63 -11.45
C ALA A 140 4.46 4.61 -12.15
N ARG A 141 5.70 4.71 -11.67
CA ARG A 141 6.71 5.59 -12.28
C ARG A 141 7.13 5.10 -13.67
N VAL A 142 7.24 3.78 -13.86
CA VAL A 142 7.47 3.19 -15.20
C VAL A 142 6.29 3.49 -16.13
N ALA A 143 5.06 3.28 -15.66
CA ALA A 143 3.85 3.55 -16.45
C ALA A 143 3.72 5.03 -16.84
N GLU A 144 4.15 5.95 -15.98
CA GLU A 144 4.21 7.38 -16.27
C GLU A 144 5.12 7.70 -17.46
N VAL A 145 6.30 7.08 -17.53
CA VAL A 145 7.23 7.26 -18.67
C VAL A 145 6.63 6.72 -19.96
N PHE A 146 5.98 5.55 -19.90
CA PHE A 146 5.34 4.94 -21.07
C PHE A 146 4.12 5.73 -21.57
N THR A 147 3.37 6.35 -20.66
CA THR A 147 2.18 7.14 -21.02
C THR A 147 2.53 8.49 -21.66
N ARG A 148 3.72 9.04 -21.36
CA ARG A 148 4.15 10.36 -21.88
C ARG A 148 4.68 10.31 -23.30
N ASN A 149 5.15 9.15 -23.75
CA ASN A 149 5.84 8.98 -25.01
C ASN A 149 4.92 8.33 -26.05
N TYR A 150 4.98 8.81 -27.29
CA TYR A 150 4.17 8.26 -28.39
C TYR A 150 4.87 7.12 -29.13
N ASP A 151 6.20 7.04 -29.01
CA ASP A 151 7.02 6.03 -29.66
C ASP A 151 7.77 5.16 -28.65
N VAL A 152 7.94 3.90 -29.03
CA VAL A 152 8.56 2.86 -28.20
C VAL A 152 10.01 3.18 -27.86
N ASP A 153 10.79 3.62 -28.86
CA ASP A 153 12.21 3.89 -28.70
C ASP A 153 12.46 5.02 -27.70
N SER A 154 11.70 6.13 -27.80
CA SER A 154 11.80 7.24 -26.85
C SER A 154 11.32 6.84 -25.46
N ALA A 155 10.23 6.08 -25.34
CA ALA A 155 9.73 5.60 -24.05
C ALA A 155 10.78 4.76 -23.30
N LEU A 156 11.42 3.82 -23.99
CA LEU A 156 12.45 2.96 -23.39
C LEU A 156 13.75 3.72 -23.15
N THR A 157 14.13 4.64 -24.02
CA THR A 157 15.32 5.49 -23.84
C THR A 157 15.16 6.41 -22.64
N ASP A 158 13.98 7.01 -22.46
CA ASP A 158 13.68 7.86 -21.31
C ASP A 158 13.61 7.05 -20.01
N LEU A 159 13.10 5.82 -20.05
CA LEU A 159 13.15 4.93 -18.90
C LEU A 159 14.60 4.60 -18.53
N VAL A 160 15.46 4.34 -19.51
CA VAL A 160 16.90 4.11 -19.28
C VAL A 160 17.54 5.31 -18.60
N LYS A 161 17.31 6.53 -19.10
CA LYS A 161 17.83 7.75 -18.46
C LYS A 161 17.37 7.87 -17.01
N LEU A 162 16.09 7.61 -16.75
CA LEU A 162 15.53 7.67 -15.41
C LEU A 162 16.15 6.63 -14.47
N LEU A 163 16.41 5.41 -14.96
CA LEU A 163 17.08 4.36 -14.18
C LEU A 163 18.55 4.70 -13.91
N ASP A 164 19.26 5.27 -14.88
CA ASP A 164 20.65 5.71 -14.71
C ASP A 164 20.76 6.93 -13.76
N GLU A 165 19.75 7.81 -13.73
CA GLU A 165 19.68 8.93 -12.79
C GLU A 165 19.44 8.46 -11.34
N GLY A 166 18.53 7.50 -11.14
CA GLY A 166 18.21 6.95 -9.81
C GLY A 166 19.36 6.18 -9.15
N GLU A 167 20.36 5.75 -9.91
CA GLU A 167 21.60 5.16 -9.38
C GLU A 167 22.46 6.20 -8.64
N ASN A 168 22.39 7.49 -9.02
CA ASN A 168 23.20 8.55 -8.42
C ASN A 168 22.60 9.13 -7.12
N GLU A 169 21.28 8.99 -6.90
CA GLU A 169 20.64 9.47 -5.66
C GLU A 169 20.83 8.49 -4.48
N GLY A 170 21.09 7.21 -4.76
CA GLY A 170 21.33 6.18 -3.73
C GLY A 170 22.64 6.33 -2.96
N GLU A 171 23.61 7.11 -3.45
CA GLU A 171 24.87 7.37 -2.74
C GLU A 171 24.77 8.54 -1.72
N ASP A 172 23.76 9.41 -1.84
CA ASP A 172 23.62 10.59 -0.98
C ASP A 172 22.70 10.37 0.25
N GLU A 173 21.78 9.38 0.20
CA GLU A 173 20.91 9.06 1.34
C GLU A 173 21.62 8.25 2.46
N GLU A 174 22.64 7.45 2.15
CA GLU A 174 23.45 6.77 3.18
C GLU A 174 24.38 7.72 3.97
N ALA A 175 24.59 8.95 3.50
CA ALA A 175 25.38 9.97 4.19
C ALA A 175 24.59 10.77 5.24
N SER A 176 23.29 10.52 5.41
CA SER A 176 22.42 11.30 6.29
C SER A 176 21.55 10.50 7.27
N ILE A 177 21.84 9.22 7.48
CA ILE A 177 21.32 8.42 8.62
C ILE A 177 22.35 8.38 9.77
#